data_AF-A0A2T6MZ90-F1
#
_entry.id   AF-A0A2T6MZ90-F1
#
_cell.length_a   1.000
_cell.length_b   1.000
_cell.length_c   1.000
_cell.angle_alpha   90.00
_cell.angle_beta   90.00
_cell.angle_gamma   90.00
#
_symmetry.space_group_name_H-M   'P 1'
#
loop_
_entity.id
_entity.type
_entity.pdbx_description
1 polymer ?
#
loop_
_entity_poly.entity_id
_entity_poly.type
_entity_poly.pdbx_seq_one_letter_code
_entity_poly.pdbx_strand_id
1 'polypeptide(L)'
;MPEDVKPFMTIARAENVFQSIPELEEISEFTGFPWEYIATFRPQRLAVHELLIRISANLSVSDGTRYEDLGVNFRSMAQQLFERYVSPNLQQINDLYDELRRAIEAAVEAELEATLFAREEEKVEPRGWLNRLFKGQQQAAPTLPREDRELQIIAAWKEEAPRLKDNPLRRTMLQSLHRITNAIMIRHGRIRGEKKLLVKLVAGEVCNLYGSRQIGNMIEPMIEAGAAAEGYSTLPIQEHPVIMNVKGASASGKSTLRPLQHQLANRLGFRWEEFALISPDIWRKYLLDYDSLGELYKYAAVCTGHELKIVDKKLDAYMAGKAKRVGVSHLLIDRFRFDSFAEKSGKEGSNLLTRFGSKVFMFFMITPPHDTVERAWERGEQVGRYKAVDDLLDHNVEAFTGISQIFFTWALDQDKDIHYEFLDNSVDLGERPRTVAYGENGSLCILCVKCMIDIDRYRKININADSASSVYPSAREMAPEMNLAFLKACIERLENVEFVNAKNRKVAARIRSGELVELRMMELEEAVPDVDIREALLKLISPAKARRDTDISMPDIVDISRSETLGDCYG
;
A
#
# COMPACT_ATOMS: atom_id res chain seq x y z
N MET A 1 -18.29 -11.44 -7.77
CA MET A 1 -19.21 -10.69 -6.88
C MET A 1 -20.62 -10.82 -7.43
N PRO A 2 -21.64 -11.01 -6.59
CA PRO A 2 -23.03 -11.06 -7.03
C PRO A 2 -23.47 -9.76 -7.75
N GLU A 3 -24.33 -9.87 -8.76
CA GLU A 3 -24.79 -8.73 -9.59
C GLU A 3 -25.65 -7.73 -8.79
N ASP A 4 -26.44 -8.23 -7.85
CA ASP A 4 -27.28 -7.46 -6.92
C ASP A 4 -26.48 -6.61 -5.92
N VAL A 5 -25.19 -6.90 -5.74
CA VAL A 5 -24.29 -6.10 -4.87
C VAL A 5 -23.73 -4.87 -5.61
N LYS A 6 -23.58 -4.92 -6.94
CA LYS A 6 -22.97 -3.83 -7.74
C LYS A 6 -23.60 -2.44 -7.48
N PRO A 7 -24.94 -2.28 -7.40
CA PRO A 7 -25.57 -0.99 -7.11
C PRO A 7 -25.16 -0.37 -5.78
N PHE A 8 -24.72 -1.18 -4.82
CA PHE A 8 -24.32 -0.71 -3.48
C PHE A 8 -22.84 -0.34 -3.39
N MET A 9 -22.04 -0.62 -4.43
CA MET A 9 -20.65 -0.19 -4.47
C MET A 9 -20.58 1.33 -4.44
N THR A 10 -19.78 1.89 -3.55
CA THR A 10 -19.73 3.35 -3.38
C THR A 10 -19.25 4.08 -4.63
N ILE A 11 -18.46 3.41 -5.48
CA ILE A 11 -18.00 3.91 -6.78
C ILE A 11 -19.03 3.82 -7.92
N ALA A 12 -20.20 3.22 -7.66
CA ALA A 12 -21.29 3.05 -8.62
C ALA A 12 -22.58 3.78 -8.21
N ARG A 13 -22.62 4.30 -6.98
CA ARG A 13 -23.74 5.06 -6.42
C ARG A 13 -23.84 6.45 -7.07
N ALA A 14 -25.04 6.80 -7.54
CA ALA A 14 -25.30 8.01 -8.32
C ALA A 14 -25.02 9.31 -7.55
N GLU A 15 -25.10 9.28 -6.22
CA GLU A 15 -24.74 10.37 -5.31
C GLU A 15 -23.22 10.57 -5.18
N ASN A 16 -22.41 9.57 -5.54
CA ASN A 16 -20.95 9.61 -5.40
C ASN A 16 -20.24 9.87 -6.72
N VAL A 17 -20.76 9.34 -7.83
CA VAL A 17 -20.13 9.41 -9.16
C VAL A 17 -21.08 9.95 -10.22
N PHE A 18 -20.54 10.43 -11.34
CA PHE A 18 -21.33 10.94 -12.46
C PHE A 18 -21.86 9.85 -13.38
N GLN A 19 -21.14 8.74 -13.52
CA GLN A 19 -21.48 7.64 -14.42
C GLN A 19 -22.47 6.66 -13.78
N SER A 20 -23.33 6.09 -14.61
CA SER A 20 -24.15 4.91 -14.28
C SER A 20 -23.34 3.61 -14.38
N ILE A 21 -23.86 2.51 -13.82
CA ILE A 21 -23.23 1.18 -13.94
C ILE A 21 -23.03 0.76 -15.40
N PRO A 22 -24.04 0.86 -16.30
CA PRO A 22 -23.84 0.51 -17.71
C PRO A 22 -22.73 1.32 -18.39
N GLU A 23 -22.63 2.63 -18.09
CA GLU A 23 -21.54 3.46 -18.61
C GLU A 23 -20.16 3.01 -18.07
N LEU A 24 -20.07 2.64 -16.79
CA LEU A 24 -18.81 2.13 -16.22
C LEU A 24 -18.40 0.80 -16.86
N GLU A 25 -19.35 -0.10 -17.10
CA GLU A 25 -19.11 -1.37 -17.79
C GLU A 25 -18.65 -1.15 -19.23
N GLU A 26 -19.34 -0.29 -19.98
CA GLU A 26 -18.98 0.06 -21.36
C GLU A 26 -17.58 0.67 -21.43
N ILE A 27 -17.26 1.63 -20.56
CA ILE A 27 -15.93 2.26 -20.52
C ILE A 27 -14.86 1.25 -20.10
N SER A 28 -15.15 0.36 -19.15
CA SER A 28 -14.24 -0.70 -18.71
C SER A 28 -13.95 -1.68 -19.84
N GLU A 29 -14.97 -2.11 -20.58
CA GLU A 29 -14.82 -2.97 -21.75
C GLU A 29 -14.08 -2.24 -22.89
N PHE A 30 -14.29 -0.94 -23.04
CA PHE A 30 -13.63 -0.14 -24.07
C PHE A 30 -12.15 0.12 -23.76
N THR A 31 -11.81 0.46 -22.52
CA THR A 31 -10.43 0.87 -22.13
C THR A 31 -9.60 -0.28 -21.56
N GLY A 32 -10.25 -1.32 -21.04
CA GLY A 32 -9.62 -2.36 -20.23
C GLY A 32 -9.26 -1.93 -18.81
N PHE A 33 -9.64 -0.72 -18.39
CA PHE A 33 -9.44 -0.29 -17.01
C PHE A 33 -10.54 -0.79 -16.08
N PRO A 34 -10.19 -1.20 -14.86
CA PRO A 34 -11.20 -1.46 -13.85
C PRO A 34 -11.80 -0.13 -13.36
N TRP A 35 -12.97 -0.20 -12.71
CA TRP A 35 -13.80 0.96 -12.42
C TRP A 35 -13.08 2.06 -11.61
N GLU A 36 -12.09 1.71 -10.78
CA GLU A 36 -11.33 2.67 -9.95
C GLU A 36 -10.60 3.73 -10.76
N TYR A 37 -10.32 3.44 -12.03
CA TYR A 37 -9.57 4.34 -12.91
C TYR A 37 -10.46 5.16 -13.84
N ILE A 38 -11.78 4.88 -13.88
CA ILE A 38 -12.70 5.47 -14.86
C ILE A 38 -13.93 6.12 -14.21
N ALA A 39 -14.30 5.74 -12.99
CA ALA A 39 -15.39 6.36 -12.25
C ALA A 39 -15.03 7.80 -11.86
N THR A 40 -15.82 8.78 -12.28
CA THR A 40 -15.60 10.21 -12.00
C THR A 40 -16.43 10.62 -10.80
N PHE A 41 -15.79 10.98 -9.70
CA PHE A 41 -16.48 11.36 -8.47
C PHE A 41 -17.07 12.76 -8.57
N ARG A 42 -18.21 12.93 -7.90
CA ARG A 42 -18.85 14.22 -7.69
C ARG A 42 -18.05 15.08 -6.69
N PRO A 43 -18.10 16.42 -6.81
CA PRO A 43 -17.33 17.32 -5.95
C PRO A 43 -17.59 17.11 -4.45
N GLN A 44 -18.83 16.84 -4.05
CA GLN A 44 -19.18 16.59 -2.65
C GLN A 44 -18.50 15.33 -2.12
N ARG A 45 -18.41 14.28 -2.94
CA ARG A 45 -17.71 13.06 -2.57
C ARG A 45 -16.19 13.25 -2.54
N LEU A 46 -15.64 14.03 -3.47
CA LEU A 46 -14.24 14.44 -3.42
C LEU A 46 -13.91 15.24 -2.14
N ALA A 47 -14.81 16.12 -1.69
CA ALA A 47 -14.64 16.82 -0.41
C ALA A 47 -14.59 15.86 0.78
N VAL A 48 -15.43 14.81 0.78
CA VAL A 48 -15.34 13.73 1.78
C VAL A 48 -13.97 13.04 1.73
N HIS A 49 -13.45 12.70 0.55
CA HIS A 49 -12.14 12.07 0.43
C HIS A 49 -11.04 12.95 1.04
N GLU A 50 -11.04 14.24 0.68
CA GLU A 50 -10.04 15.18 1.14
C GLU A 50 -10.15 15.48 2.65
N LEU A 51 -11.36 15.47 3.22
CA LEU A 51 -11.58 15.56 4.67
C LEU A 51 -10.95 14.37 5.40
N LEU A 52 -11.25 13.14 4.97
CA LEU A 52 -10.71 11.91 5.56
C LEU A 52 -9.18 11.91 5.56
N ILE A 53 -8.58 12.37 4.45
CA ILE A 53 -7.13 12.50 4.29
C ILE A 53 -6.55 13.51 5.29
N ARG A 54 -7.14 14.70 5.43
CA ARG A 54 -6.64 15.76 6.32
C ARG A 54 -6.77 15.40 7.78
N ILE A 55 -7.88 14.80 8.18
CA ILE A 55 -8.03 14.28 9.55
C ILE A 55 -6.92 13.27 9.83
N SER A 56 -6.75 12.27 8.96
CA SER A 56 -5.75 11.20 9.15
C SER A 56 -4.31 11.70 9.15
N ALA A 57 -4.02 12.76 8.39
CA ALA A 57 -2.66 13.26 8.19
C ALA A 57 -2.28 14.41 9.14
N ASN A 58 -3.24 15.19 9.63
CA ASN A 58 -2.99 16.46 10.33
C ASN A 58 -3.57 16.54 11.74
N LEU A 59 -4.54 15.69 12.10
CA LEU A 59 -5.19 15.74 13.41
C LEU A 59 -4.88 14.49 14.22
N SER A 60 -4.74 14.68 15.53
CA SER A 60 -4.60 13.58 16.47
C SER A 60 -5.99 12.99 16.75
N VAL A 61 -6.12 11.68 16.56
CA VAL A 61 -7.37 10.95 16.81
C VAL A 61 -7.11 9.93 17.91
N SER A 62 -7.80 10.10 19.03
CA SER A 62 -7.74 9.16 20.15
C SER A 62 -8.15 7.75 19.68
N ASP A 63 -7.30 6.77 19.96
CA ASP A 63 -7.58 5.36 19.73
C ASP A 63 -8.36 4.70 20.87
N GLY A 64 -8.63 5.44 21.95
CA GLY A 64 -9.50 5.05 23.05
C GLY A 64 -8.99 3.90 23.91
N THR A 65 -9.91 3.23 24.61
CA THR A 65 -9.58 2.07 25.46
C THR A 65 -9.99 0.75 24.83
N ARG A 66 -10.95 0.79 23.90
CA ARG A 66 -11.46 -0.36 23.16
C ARG A 66 -11.01 -0.29 21.71
N TYR A 67 -10.94 -1.47 21.10
CA TYR A 67 -10.56 -1.62 19.69
C TYR A 67 -11.37 -0.74 18.71
N GLU A 68 -12.67 -0.61 18.94
CA GLU A 68 -13.59 0.12 18.06
C GLU A 68 -13.53 1.64 18.23
N ASP A 69 -12.99 2.12 19.35
CA ASP A 69 -13.05 3.52 19.76
C ASP A 69 -12.40 4.43 18.73
N LEU A 70 -11.24 4.04 18.19
CA LEU A 70 -10.59 4.77 17.10
C LEU A 70 -11.57 5.07 15.96
N GLY A 71 -12.28 4.03 15.49
CA GLY A 71 -13.18 4.17 14.36
C GLY A 71 -14.38 5.06 14.71
N VAL A 72 -14.89 4.96 15.93
CA VAL A 72 -15.99 5.80 16.44
C VAL A 72 -15.55 7.26 16.57
N ASN A 73 -14.42 7.52 17.22
CA ASN A 73 -13.85 8.84 17.43
C ASN A 73 -13.52 9.52 16.09
N PHE A 74 -12.90 8.79 15.18
CA PHE A 74 -12.59 9.28 13.84
C PHE A 74 -13.87 9.69 13.10
N ARG A 75 -14.90 8.84 13.08
CA ARG A 75 -16.17 9.14 12.39
C ARG A 75 -16.89 10.32 13.03
N SER A 76 -16.91 10.40 14.36
CA SER A 76 -17.51 11.53 15.08
C SER A 76 -16.82 12.85 14.72
N MET A 77 -15.47 12.86 14.72
CA MET A 77 -14.69 14.03 14.32
C MET A 77 -14.96 14.40 12.86
N ALA A 78 -14.94 13.42 11.95
CA ALA A 78 -15.21 13.65 10.53
C ALA A 78 -16.62 14.21 10.30
N GLN A 79 -17.63 13.64 10.95
CA GLN A 79 -19.01 14.10 10.83
C GLN A 79 -19.15 15.55 11.33
N GLN A 80 -18.61 15.86 12.50
CA GLN A 80 -18.69 17.19 13.11
C GLN A 80 -18.00 18.25 12.25
N LEU A 81 -16.79 17.95 11.75
CA LEU A 81 -16.06 18.86 10.85
C LEU A 81 -16.78 19.01 9.51
N PHE A 82 -17.31 17.92 8.96
CA PHE A 82 -18.04 17.97 7.70
C PHE A 82 -19.31 18.81 7.83
N GLU A 83 -20.18 18.52 8.78
CA GLU A 83 -21.49 19.18 8.91
C GLU A 83 -21.36 20.67 9.25
N ARG A 84 -20.44 21.05 10.14
CA ARG A 84 -20.37 22.41 10.67
C ARG A 84 -19.48 23.34 9.85
N TYR A 85 -18.47 22.81 9.16
CA TYR A 85 -17.44 23.64 8.51
C TYR A 85 -17.34 23.42 7.00
N VAL A 86 -17.52 22.18 6.51
CA VAL A 86 -17.43 21.88 5.06
C VAL A 86 -18.80 22.01 4.37
N SER A 87 -19.84 21.41 4.95
CA SER A 87 -21.20 21.36 4.39
C SER A 87 -21.80 22.75 4.07
N PRO A 88 -21.62 23.79 4.91
CA PRO A 88 -22.11 25.13 4.60
C PRO A 88 -21.49 25.75 3.34
N ASN A 89 -20.33 25.24 2.91
CA ASN A 89 -19.59 25.73 1.75
C ASN A 89 -19.71 24.82 0.52
N LEU A 90 -20.65 23.86 0.51
CA LEU A 90 -20.80 22.92 -0.61
C LEU A 90 -21.08 23.61 -1.94
N GLN A 91 -21.80 24.73 -1.96
CA GLN A 91 -22.04 25.46 -3.21
C GLN A 91 -20.72 25.97 -3.81
N GLN A 92 -19.85 26.56 -2.99
CA GLN A 92 -18.53 27.03 -3.43
C GLN A 92 -17.65 25.87 -3.93
N ILE A 93 -17.75 24.70 -3.29
CA ILE A 93 -17.03 23.48 -3.71
C ILE A 93 -17.52 23.02 -5.10
N ASN A 94 -18.83 23.09 -5.35
CA ASN A 94 -19.41 22.76 -6.67
C ASN A 94 -18.97 23.76 -7.73
N ASP A 95 -19.03 25.06 -7.42
CA ASP A 95 -18.65 26.12 -8.36
C ASP A 95 -17.16 26.00 -8.76
N LEU A 96 -16.28 25.77 -7.77
CA LEU A 96 -14.85 25.50 -8.01
C LEU A 96 -14.66 24.29 -8.93
N TYR A 97 -15.38 23.19 -8.67
CA TYR A 97 -15.27 21.99 -9.48
C TYR A 97 -15.76 22.21 -10.91
N ASP A 98 -16.88 22.89 -11.11
CA ASP A 98 -17.47 23.14 -12.42
C ASP A 98 -16.61 24.12 -13.25
N GLU A 99 -15.97 25.11 -12.61
CA GLU A 99 -14.97 25.95 -13.26
C GLU A 99 -13.74 25.14 -13.69
N LEU A 100 -13.16 24.37 -12.76
CA LEU A 100 -12.00 23.52 -13.05
C LEU A 100 -12.29 22.51 -14.15
N ARG A 101 -13.45 21.86 -14.11
CA ARG A 101 -13.85 20.86 -15.10
C ARG A 101 -13.95 21.47 -16.49
N ARG A 102 -14.58 22.64 -16.65
CA ARG A 102 -14.65 23.35 -17.94
C ARG A 102 -13.26 23.72 -18.47
N ALA A 103 -12.38 24.22 -17.59
CA ALA A 103 -11.01 24.55 -17.96
C ALA A 103 -10.20 23.31 -18.39
N ILE A 104 -10.37 22.19 -17.67
CA ILE A 104 -9.73 20.90 -17.99
C ILE A 104 -10.24 20.38 -19.32
N GLU A 105 -11.56 20.32 -19.53
CA GLU A 105 -12.17 19.82 -20.77
C GLU A 105 -11.68 20.63 -21.98
N ALA A 106 -11.64 21.97 -21.88
CA ALA A 106 -11.12 22.83 -22.93
C ALA A 106 -9.62 22.59 -23.20
N ALA A 107 -8.80 22.43 -22.16
CA ALA A 107 -7.37 22.18 -22.30
C ALA A 107 -7.07 20.80 -22.92
N VAL A 108 -7.82 19.77 -22.52
CA VAL A 108 -7.71 18.42 -23.08
C VAL A 108 -8.16 18.42 -24.54
N GLU A 109 -9.28 19.07 -24.86
CA GLU A 109 -9.77 19.16 -26.23
C GLU A 109 -8.76 19.87 -27.14
N ALA A 110 -8.20 20.99 -26.70
CA ALA A 110 -7.17 21.71 -27.44
C ALA A 110 -5.91 20.85 -27.67
N GLU A 111 -5.48 20.10 -26.65
CA GLU A 111 -4.33 19.19 -26.78
C GLU A 111 -4.60 18.06 -27.78
N LEU A 112 -5.77 17.42 -27.71
CA LEU A 112 -6.14 16.36 -28.63
C LEU A 112 -6.27 16.87 -30.07
N GLU A 113 -6.84 18.07 -30.28
CA GLU A 113 -6.95 18.71 -31.58
C GLU A 113 -5.57 19.05 -32.17
N ALA A 114 -4.65 19.54 -31.35
CA ALA A 114 -3.29 19.91 -31.78
C ALA A 114 -2.40 18.69 -32.08
N THR A 115 -2.75 17.51 -31.58
CA THR A 115 -1.90 16.31 -31.66
C THR A 115 -2.58 15.19 -32.46
N LEU A 116 -3.45 14.43 -31.81
CA LEU A 116 -4.05 13.21 -32.31
C LEU A 116 -5.01 13.47 -33.48
N PHE A 117 -5.75 14.58 -33.44
CA PHE A 117 -6.73 14.95 -34.45
C PHE A 117 -6.24 16.06 -35.39
N ALA A 118 -4.98 16.48 -35.28
CA ALA A 118 -4.41 17.49 -36.16
C ALA A 118 -4.46 17.02 -37.62
N ARG A 119 -5.16 17.78 -38.46
CA ARG A 119 -5.20 17.55 -39.91
C ARG A 119 -3.79 17.69 -40.48
N GLU A 120 -3.38 16.73 -41.29
CA GLU A 120 -2.20 16.91 -42.12
C GLU A 120 -2.52 18.01 -43.14
N GLU A 121 -1.91 19.18 -42.99
CA GLU A 121 -1.86 20.13 -44.09
C GLU A 121 -1.04 19.45 -45.20
N GLU A 122 -1.70 19.11 -46.30
CA GLU A 122 -0.99 18.88 -47.55
C GLU A 122 -0.16 20.14 -47.80
N LYS A 123 1.17 20.03 -47.64
CA LYS A 123 2.09 21.04 -48.14
C LYS A 123 1.90 21.13 -49.64
N VAL A 124 1.02 22.02 -50.09
CA VAL A 124 0.92 22.37 -51.50
C VAL A 124 2.24 23.07 -51.85
N GLU A 125 3.17 22.32 -52.43
CA GLU A 125 4.36 22.93 -53.04
C GLU A 125 3.86 24.01 -54.02
N PRO A 126 4.34 25.26 -53.93
CA PRO A 126 3.99 26.27 -54.92
C PRO A 126 4.46 25.74 -56.29
N ARG A 127 3.50 25.51 -57.21
CA ARG A 127 3.76 25.08 -58.58
C ARG A 127 4.34 26.26 -59.39
N GLY A 128 5.58 26.63 -59.08
CA GLY A 128 6.38 27.50 -59.90
C GLY A 128 7.02 26.70 -61.04
N TRP A 129 6.81 27.16 -62.28
CA TRP A 129 7.33 26.53 -63.51
C TRP A 129 8.86 26.29 -63.51
N LEU A 130 9.62 27.04 -62.70
CA LEU A 130 11.08 26.94 -62.57
C LEU A 130 11.55 25.77 -61.68
N ASN A 131 10.71 25.20 -60.80
CA ASN A 131 11.09 24.07 -59.93
C ASN A 131 11.09 22.70 -60.63
N ARG A 132 10.65 22.62 -61.90
CA ARG A 132 10.71 21.37 -62.70
C ARG A 132 12.07 21.10 -63.31
N LEU A 133 12.94 22.11 -63.44
CA LEU A 133 14.25 21.99 -64.08
C LEU A 133 15.39 21.58 -63.13
N PHE A 134 15.14 21.53 -61.82
CA PHE A 134 16.14 21.17 -60.80
C PHE A 134 15.67 20.08 -59.81
N LYS A 135 14.79 19.15 -60.23
CA LYS A 135 14.43 17.99 -59.39
C LYS A 135 15.44 16.85 -59.56
N GLY A 136 16.52 16.92 -58.78
CA GLY A 136 17.07 15.71 -58.18
C GLY A 136 15.98 15.09 -57.31
N GLN A 137 15.85 13.76 -57.32
CA GLN A 137 14.83 13.03 -56.56
C GLN A 137 14.93 13.34 -55.05
N GLN A 138 14.24 14.39 -54.60
CA GLN A 138 13.84 14.49 -53.21
C GLN A 138 12.68 13.52 -53.04
N GLN A 139 13.03 12.32 -52.54
CA GLN A 139 12.06 11.42 -51.95
C GLN A 139 11.31 12.22 -50.87
N ALA A 140 9.99 12.35 -51.05
CA ALA A 140 9.13 12.79 -49.97
C ALA A 140 9.40 11.89 -48.77
N ALA A 141 9.68 12.48 -47.61
CA ALA A 141 9.82 11.71 -46.38
C ALA A 141 8.56 10.82 -46.25
N PRO A 142 8.71 9.51 -45.99
CA PRO A 142 7.56 8.64 -45.87
C PRO A 142 6.68 9.16 -44.73
N THR A 143 5.41 9.45 -45.04
CA THR A 143 4.37 9.66 -44.04
C THR A 143 4.30 8.40 -43.19
N LEU A 144 4.59 8.55 -41.90
CA LEU A 144 4.51 7.45 -40.93
C LEU A 144 3.10 6.83 -41.00
N PRO A 145 2.98 5.50 -40.96
CA PRO A 145 1.71 4.85 -40.70
C PRO A 145 1.01 5.50 -39.51
N ARG A 146 -0.31 5.66 -39.58
CA ARG A 146 -1.10 6.35 -38.55
C ARG A 146 -0.83 5.83 -37.14
N GLU A 147 -0.65 4.52 -36.99
CA GLU A 147 -0.37 3.85 -35.71
C GLU A 147 0.99 4.27 -35.13
N ASP A 148 2.03 4.40 -35.97
CA ASP A 148 3.35 4.87 -35.53
C ASP A 148 3.32 6.32 -35.07
N ARG A 149 2.53 7.18 -35.75
CA ARG A 149 2.29 8.56 -35.33
C ARG A 149 1.56 8.61 -33.98
N GLU A 150 0.53 7.79 -33.79
CA GLU A 150 -0.21 7.69 -32.52
C GLU A 150 0.71 7.25 -31.36
N LEU A 151 1.58 6.26 -31.59
CA LEU A 151 2.58 5.82 -30.60
C LEU A 151 3.60 6.91 -30.25
N GLN A 152 4.08 7.67 -31.23
CA GLN A 152 4.98 8.80 -30.99
C GLN A 152 4.34 9.88 -30.13
N ILE A 153 3.07 10.21 -30.36
CA ILE A 153 2.31 11.16 -29.54
C ILE A 153 2.17 10.65 -28.09
N ILE A 154 1.80 9.38 -27.92
CA ILE A 154 1.68 8.74 -26.60
C ILE A 154 3.02 8.77 -25.85
N ALA A 155 4.12 8.52 -26.54
CA ALA A 155 5.46 8.59 -25.97
C ALA A 155 5.85 10.02 -25.59
N ALA A 156 5.56 11.01 -26.43
CA ALA A 156 5.84 12.42 -26.17
C ALA A 156 5.13 12.89 -24.88
N TRP A 157 3.85 12.57 -24.70
CA TRP A 157 3.13 12.90 -23.46
C TRP A 157 3.77 12.27 -22.21
N LYS A 158 4.24 11.01 -22.31
CA LYS A 158 4.95 10.32 -21.22
C LYS A 158 6.27 11.02 -20.85
N GLU A 159 7.02 11.48 -21.84
CA GLU A 159 8.32 12.13 -21.67
C GLU A 159 8.22 13.58 -21.19
N GLU A 160 7.20 14.31 -21.64
CA GLU A 160 7.00 15.73 -21.30
C GLU A 160 6.46 15.89 -19.87
N ALA A 161 5.51 15.05 -19.46
CA ALA A 161 4.83 15.20 -18.18
C ALA A 161 5.78 15.35 -16.95
N PRO A 162 6.85 14.55 -16.79
CA PRO A 162 7.79 14.71 -15.68
C PRO A 162 8.56 16.04 -15.69
N ARG A 163 8.71 16.70 -16.85
CA ARG A 163 9.44 17.97 -17.01
C ARG A 163 8.63 19.16 -16.50
N LEU A 164 7.31 19.04 -16.48
CA LEU A 164 6.36 20.08 -16.05
C LEU A 164 6.21 20.13 -14.52
N LYS A 165 7.27 20.54 -13.80
CA LYS A 165 7.27 20.61 -12.34
C LYS A 165 6.37 21.72 -11.79
N ASP A 166 6.36 22.88 -12.46
CA ASP A 166 5.66 24.09 -12.00
C ASP A 166 4.24 24.24 -12.56
N ASN A 167 3.80 23.31 -13.41
CA ASN A 167 2.44 23.26 -13.92
C ASN A 167 1.77 21.91 -13.58
N PRO A 168 1.29 21.74 -12.33
CA PRO A 168 0.73 20.48 -11.86
C PRO A 168 -0.53 20.05 -12.62
N LEU A 169 -1.32 21.01 -13.12
CA LEU A 169 -2.50 20.72 -13.94
C LEU A 169 -2.08 20.10 -15.27
N ARG A 170 -1.24 20.79 -16.05
CA ARG A 170 -0.76 20.31 -17.36
C ARG A 170 -0.03 18.97 -17.22
N ARG A 171 0.79 18.82 -16.18
CA ARG A 171 1.45 17.55 -15.88
C ARG A 171 0.45 16.42 -15.67
N THR A 172 -0.56 16.62 -14.81
CA THR A 172 -1.57 15.59 -14.54
C THR A 172 -2.34 15.26 -15.81
N MET A 173 -2.70 16.27 -16.59
CA MET A 173 -3.38 16.11 -17.87
C MET A 173 -2.60 15.26 -18.86
N LEU A 174 -1.31 15.54 -19.08
CA LEU A 174 -0.47 14.74 -19.99
C LEU A 174 -0.28 13.29 -19.50
N GLN A 175 -0.20 13.09 -18.18
CA GLN A 175 -0.15 11.74 -17.61
C GLN A 175 -1.45 10.97 -17.86
N SER A 176 -2.60 11.62 -17.67
CA SER A 176 -3.92 11.03 -17.93
C SER A 176 -4.14 10.74 -19.41
N LEU A 177 -3.74 11.67 -20.30
CA LEU A 177 -3.73 11.45 -21.75
C LEU A 177 -2.92 10.20 -22.10
N HIS A 178 -1.64 10.17 -21.73
CA HIS A 178 -0.77 9.02 -21.95
C HIS A 178 -1.40 7.72 -21.44
N ARG A 179 -1.89 7.72 -20.19
CA ARG A 179 -2.43 6.52 -19.54
C ARG A 179 -3.65 5.98 -20.28
N ILE A 180 -4.63 6.84 -20.57
CA ILE A 180 -5.89 6.44 -21.20
C ILE A 180 -5.68 6.03 -22.65
N THR A 181 -4.98 6.83 -23.44
CA THR A 181 -4.77 6.50 -24.85
C THR A 181 -3.86 5.29 -25.04
N ASN A 182 -2.85 5.10 -24.18
CA ASN A 182 -2.02 3.90 -24.21
C ASN A 182 -2.82 2.63 -23.86
N ALA A 183 -3.74 2.69 -22.91
CA ALA A 183 -4.59 1.54 -22.59
C ALA A 183 -5.53 1.18 -23.77
N ILE A 184 -6.14 2.19 -24.40
CA ILE A 184 -6.96 2.00 -25.60
C ILE A 184 -6.10 1.41 -26.74
N MET A 185 -4.90 1.95 -26.96
CA MET A 185 -3.94 1.46 -27.96
C MET A 185 -3.59 -0.01 -27.73
N ILE A 186 -3.21 -0.39 -26.51
CA ILE A 186 -2.87 -1.78 -26.15
C ILE A 186 -4.05 -2.73 -26.42
N ARG A 187 -5.27 -2.30 -26.10
CA ARG A 187 -6.46 -3.15 -26.23
C ARG A 187 -6.95 -3.30 -27.66
N HIS A 188 -6.85 -2.25 -28.48
CA HIS A 188 -7.47 -2.19 -29.81
C HIS A 188 -6.48 -2.15 -30.98
N GLY A 189 -5.17 -2.08 -30.70
CA GLY A 189 -4.09 -1.89 -31.69
C GLY A 189 -3.98 -0.49 -32.27
N ARG A 190 -4.92 0.41 -31.93
CA ARG A 190 -4.97 1.82 -32.36
C ARG A 190 -5.78 2.64 -31.37
N ILE A 191 -5.65 3.96 -31.37
CA ILE A 191 -6.54 4.82 -30.58
C ILE A 191 -7.92 4.83 -31.25
N ARG A 192 -8.91 4.23 -30.57
CA ARG A 192 -10.32 4.27 -30.96
C ARG A 192 -11.07 5.30 -30.12
N GLY A 193 -12.28 5.65 -30.56
CA GLY A 193 -13.18 6.58 -29.87
C GLY A 193 -13.13 7.99 -30.46
N GLU A 194 -14.28 8.67 -30.40
CA GLU A 194 -14.38 10.06 -30.83
C GLU A 194 -13.69 10.99 -29.83
N LYS A 195 -13.24 12.16 -30.30
CA LYS A 195 -12.61 13.20 -29.48
C LYS A 195 -13.39 13.48 -28.20
N LYS A 196 -14.73 13.58 -28.29
CA LYS A 196 -15.61 13.83 -27.14
C LYS A 196 -15.50 12.77 -26.04
N LEU A 197 -15.40 11.49 -26.41
CA LEU A 197 -15.23 10.41 -25.45
C LEU A 197 -13.88 10.50 -24.75
N LEU A 198 -12.80 10.74 -25.51
CA LEU A 198 -11.46 10.90 -24.94
C LEU A 198 -11.39 12.10 -23.99
N VAL A 199 -12.00 13.24 -24.36
CA VAL A 199 -12.12 14.41 -23.48
C VAL A 199 -12.85 14.04 -22.19
N LYS A 200 -14.02 13.37 -22.25
CA LYS A 200 -14.80 12.95 -21.07
C LYS A 200 -13.96 12.07 -20.12
N LEU A 201 -13.25 11.08 -20.66
CA LEU A 201 -12.45 10.14 -19.87
C LEU A 201 -11.25 10.83 -19.21
N VAL A 202 -10.47 11.59 -19.99
CA VAL A 202 -9.28 12.27 -19.49
C VAL A 202 -9.67 13.37 -18.50
N ALA A 203 -10.67 14.19 -18.81
CA ALA A 203 -11.12 15.23 -17.90
C ALA A 203 -11.65 14.65 -16.58
N GLY A 204 -12.39 13.54 -16.63
CA GLY A 204 -12.85 12.85 -15.44
C GLY A 204 -11.71 12.38 -14.52
N GLU A 205 -10.68 11.77 -15.09
CA GLU A 205 -9.49 11.36 -14.33
C GLU A 205 -8.74 12.57 -13.74
N VAL A 206 -8.53 13.62 -14.54
CA VAL A 206 -7.84 14.83 -14.07
C VAL A 206 -8.64 15.52 -12.96
N CYS A 207 -9.97 15.53 -13.02
CA CYS A 207 -10.82 16.02 -11.94
C CYS A 207 -10.67 15.18 -10.67
N ASN A 208 -10.63 13.85 -10.78
CA ASN A 208 -10.40 12.96 -9.64
C ASN A 208 -9.03 13.13 -8.98
N LEU A 209 -8.00 13.51 -9.76
CA LEU A 209 -6.63 13.66 -9.28
C LEU A 209 -6.32 15.11 -8.86
N TYR A 210 -6.33 16.03 -9.82
CA TYR A 210 -6.01 17.43 -9.61
C TYR A 210 -7.18 18.19 -9.00
N GLY A 211 -8.40 17.99 -9.51
CA GLY A 211 -9.61 18.65 -8.97
C GLY A 211 -9.85 18.32 -7.50
N SER A 212 -9.72 17.04 -7.13
CA SER A 212 -9.74 16.59 -5.73
C SER A 212 -8.76 17.38 -4.86
N ARG A 213 -7.50 17.56 -5.32
CA ARG A 213 -6.50 18.33 -4.58
C ARG A 213 -6.91 19.79 -4.41
N GLN A 214 -7.51 20.42 -5.42
CA GLN A 214 -7.96 21.81 -5.33
C GLN A 214 -9.12 21.98 -4.33
N ILE A 215 -10.10 21.07 -4.36
CA ILE A 215 -11.15 21.00 -3.33
C ILE A 215 -10.50 20.84 -1.96
N GLY A 216 -9.52 19.94 -1.86
CA GLY A 216 -8.76 19.71 -0.65
C GLY A 216 -8.04 20.96 -0.12
N ASN A 217 -7.41 21.75 -0.98
CA ASN A 217 -6.76 23.02 -0.59
C ASN A 217 -7.79 24.05 -0.12
N MET A 218 -8.98 24.06 -0.72
CA MET A 218 -10.07 24.95 -0.33
C MET A 218 -10.62 24.62 1.05
N ILE A 219 -10.81 23.34 1.37
CA ILE A 219 -11.39 22.91 2.66
C ILE A 219 -10.36 22.82 3.79
N GLU A 220 -9.05 22.80 3.48
CA GLU A 220 -7.99 22.67 4.50
C GLU A 220 -8.05 23.77 5.57
N PRO A 221 -8.10 25.08 5.23
CA PRO A 221 -8.34 26.13 6.21
C PRO A 221 -9.65 26.01 7.00
N MET A 222 -10.71 25.45 6.39
CA MET A 222 -12.00 25.24 7.07
C MET A 222 -11.88 24.15 8.13
N ILE A 223 -11.14 23.08 7.82
CA ILE A 223 -10.85 21.97 8.73
C ILE A 223 -9.96 22.45 9.87
N GLU A 224 -8.94 23.26 9.58
CA GLU A 224 -8.06 23.84 10.62
C GLU A 224 -8.83 24.74 11.59
N ALA A 225 -9.67 25.65 11.06
CA ALA A 225 -10.52 26.50 11.87
C ALA A 225 -11.52 25.69 12.70
N GLY A 226 -12.14 24.66 12.10
CA GLY A 226 -13.04 23.76 12.79
C GLY A 226 -12.35 22.94 13.87
N ALA A 227 -11.16 22.41 13.59
CA ALA A 227 -10.37 21.67 14.57
C ALA A 227 -10.03 22.54 15.79
N ALA A 228 -9.62 23.80 15.57
CA ALA A 228 -9.37 24.73 16.66
C ALA A 228 -10.63 25.04 17.47
N ALA A 229 -11.77 25.27 16.80
CA ALA A 229 -13.03 25.61 17.46
C ALA A 229 -13.66 24.44 18.24
N GLU A 230 -13.50 23.21 17.75
CA GLU A 230 -13.97 21.99 18.44
C GLU A 230 -12.97 21.44 19.46
N GLY A 231 -11.77 22.05 19.58
CA GLY A 231 -10.74 21.63 20.53
C GLY A 231 -9.97 20.37 20.12
N TYR A 232 -9.95 20.02 18.83
CA TYR A 232 -9.13 18.92 18.32
C TYR A 232 -7.66 19.30 18.24
N SER A 233 -6.78 18.35 18.59
CA SER A 233 -5.34 18.56 18.56
C SER A 233 -4.77 18.35 17.16
N THR A 234 -3.87 19.24 16.74
CA THR A 234 -3.10 19.08 15.50
C THR A 234 -1.85 18.24 15.75
N LEU A 235 -1.44 17.50 14.73
CA LEU A 235 -0.23 16.68 14.77
C LEU A 235 1.01 17.55 14.55
N PRO A 236 2.01 17.51 15.45
CA PRO A 236 3.23 18.30 15.29
C PRO A 236 4.09 17.76 14.15
N ILE A 237 4.83 18.66 13.51
CA ILE A 237 5.90 18.30 12.57
C ILE A 237 7.11 17.83 13.38
N GLN A 238 7.76 16.77 12.92
CA GLN A 238 8.90 16.17 13.58
C GLN A 238 10.16 16.33 12.72
N GLU A 239 11.26 16.78 13.33
CA GLU A 239 12.56 16.87 12.66
C GLU A 239 13.13 15.47 12.36
N HIS A 240 12.91 14.53 13.28
CA HIS A 240 13.30 13.14 13.18
C HIS A 240 12.06 12.24 13.34
N PRO A 241 11.25 12.06 12.28
CA PRO A 241 10.03 11.26 12.39
C PRO A 241 10.32 9.80 12.74
N VAL A 242 9.66 9.31 13.79
CA VAL A 242 9.57 7.89 14.11
C VAL A 242 8.39 7.27 13.38
N ILE A 243 8.62 6.11 12.78
CA ILE A 243 7.57 5.35 12.09
C ILE A 243 7.44 3.97 12.72
N MET A 244 6.24 3.59 13.12
CA MET A 244 5.89 2.23 13.48
C MET A 244 4.99 1.65 12.38
N ASN A 245 5.35 0.51 11.81
CA ASN A 245 4.65 -0.07 10.68
C ASN A 245 4.37 -1.55 10.94
N VAL A 246 3.10 -1.92 10.89
CA VAL A 246 2.69 -3.32 11.03
C VAL A 246 2.35 -3.91 9.68
N LYS A 247 2.98 -5.04 9.37
CA LYS A 247 2.77 -5.84 8.17
C LYS A 247 2.23 -7.21 8.55
N GLY A 248 1.22 -7.66 7.82
CA GLY A 248 0.58 -8.95 8.04
C GLY A 248 -0.72 -9.06 7.26
N ALA A 249 -1.18 -10.29 7.05
CA ALA A 249 -2.41 -10.60 6.34
C ALA A 249 -3.64 -9.91 6.94
N SER A 250 -4.74 -9.85 6.18
CA SER A 250 -6.02 -9.47 6.80
C SER A 250 -6.34 -10.41 7.96
N ALA A 251 -6.94 -9.88 9.03
CA ALA A 251 -7.24 -10.63 10.27
C ALA A 251 -6.03 -11.26 10.99
N SER A 252 -4.79 -10.90 10.66
CA SER A 252 -3.58 -11.39 11.33
C SER A 252 -3.32 -10.80 12.74
N GLY A 253 -4.25 -10.06 13.32
CA GLY A 253 -4.05 -9.40 14.63
C GLY A 253 -3.21 -8.11 14.60
N LYS A 254 -3.06 -7.42 13.46
CA LYS A 254 -2.26 -6.17 13.42
C LYS A 254 -2.72 -5.12 14.42
N SER A 255 -4.02 -4.92 14.55
CA SER A 255 -4.55 -3.89 15.43
C SER A 255 -4.50 -4.28 16.92
N THR A 256 -4.33 -5.57 17.26
CA THR A 256 -4.11 -5.99 18.66
C THR A 256 -2.69 -5.67 19.13
N LEU A 257 -1.77 -5.31 18.21
CA LEU A 257 -0.44 -4.78 18.58
C LEU A 257 -0.48 -3.33 19.04
N ARG A 258 -1.53 -2.57 18.76
CA ARG A 258 -1.55 -1.12 19.03
C ARG A 258 -1.25 -0.77 20.50
N PRO A 259 -1.82 -1.47 21.51
CA PRO A 259 -1.45 -1.24 22.90
C PRO A 259 0.04 -1.51 23.19
N LEU A 260 0.65 -2.50 22.54
CA LEU A 260 2.07 -2.82 22.68
C LEU A 260 2.95 -1.75 22.01
N GLN A 261 2.52 -1.23 20.85
CA GLN A 261 3.18 -0.11 20.17
C GLN A 261 3.10 1.17 21.00
N HIS A 262 1.97 1.41 21.66
CA HIS A 262 1.80 2.50 22.60
C HIS A 262 2.77 2.37 23.78
N GLN A 263 2.88 1.18 24.38
CA GLN A 263 3.87 0.91 25.43
C GLN A 263 5.31 1.10 24.93
N LEU A 264 5.63 0.67 23.71
CA LEU A 264 6.94 0.91 23.10
C LEU A 264 7.22 2.41 22.92
N ALA A 265 6.26 3.17 22.37
CA ALA A 265 6.40 4.62 22.21
C ALA A 265 6.70 5.29 23.56
N ASN A 266 5.96 4.93 24.62
CA ASN A 266 6.17 5.45 25.96
C ASN A 266 7.55 5.07 26.54
N ARG A 267 7.99 3.81 26.36
CA ARG A 267 9.33 3.37 26.79
C ARG A 267 10.44 4.15 26.11
N LEU A 268 10.24 4.54 24.86
CA LEU A 268 11.19 5.32 24.06
C LEU A 268 11.05 6.83 24.26
N GLY A 269 10.09 7.27 25.09
CA GLY A 269 9.87 8.69 25.40
C GLY A 269 9.09 9.47 24.34
N PHE A 270 8.41 8.79 23.41
CA PHE A 270 7.55 9.44 22.42
C PHE A 270 6.12 9.59 22.95
N ARG A 271 5.50 10.76 22.69
CA ARG A 271 4.10 11.00 23.01
C ARG A 271 3.21 10.34 21.96
N TRP A 272 2.28 9.51 22.40
CA TRP A 272 1.40 8.76 21.51
C TRP A 272 0.52 9.65 20.63
N GLU A 273 0.06 10.76 21.19
CA GLU A 273 -0.85 11.71 20.54
C GLU A 273 -0.19 12.43 19.36
N GLU A 274 1.14 12.32 19.20
CA GLU A 274 1.91 12.88 18.08
C GLU A 274 2.03 11.93 16.89
N PHE A 275 1.54 10.69 17.01
CA PHE A 275 1.51 9.74 15.90
C PHE A 275 0.27 9.96 15.03
N ALA A 276 0.48 10.22 13.74
CA ALA A 276 -0.58 10.08 12.76
C ALA A 276 -0.91 8.60 12.60
N LEU A 277 -2.12 8.22 12.98
CA LEU A 277 -2.58 6.84 12.81
C LEU A 277 -3.12 6.62 11.40
N ILE A 278 -2.29 6.04 10.55
CA ILE A 278 -2.63 5.75 9.16
C ILE A 278 -3.26 4.36 9.05
N SER A 279 -4.59 4.32 9.16
CA SER A 279 -5.40 3.09 8.99
C SER A 279 -6.63 3.34 8.10
N PRO A 280 -6.51 3.23 6.77
CA PRO A 280 -7.59 3.53 5.82
C PRO A 280 -8.89 2.76 6.07
N ASP A 281 -8.81 1.56 6.63
CA ASP A 281 -9.99 0.74 6.94
C ASP A 281 -11.01 1.44 7.85
N ILE A 282 -10.58 2.40 8.68
CA ILE A 282 -11.49 3.17 9.55
C ILE A 282 -12.45 4.07 8.75
N TRP A 283 -12.10 4.41 7.51
CA TRP A 283 -12.94 5.25 6.64
C TRP A 283 -14.17 4.52 6.11
N ARG A 284 -14.17 3.18 6.07
CA ARG A 284 -15.21 2.40 5.38
C ARG A 284 -16.63 2.69 5.89
N LYS A 285 -16.80 2.73 7.22
CA LYS A 285 -18.10 3.04 7.85
C LYS A 285 -18.50 4.52 7.73
N TYR A 286 -17.58 5.40 7.30
CA TYR A 286 -17.91 6.78 6.92
C TYR A 286 -18.28 6.86 5.43
N LEU A 287 -17.63 6.05 4.59
CA LEU A 287 -17.91 6.00 3.15
C LEU A 287 -19.24 5.32 2.83
N LEU A 288 -19.66 4.35 3.63
CA LEU A 288 -20.90 3.60 3.45
C LEU A 288 -21.56 3.34 4.79
N ASP A 289 -22.84 3.67 4.88
CA ASP A 289 -23.70 3.20 5.95
C ASP A 289 -23.99 1.71 5.75
N TYR A 290 -23.54 0.88 6.69
CA TYR A 290 -23.65 -0.57 6.58
C TYR A 290 -25.10 -1.03 6.74
N ASP A 291 -25.90 -0.30 7.52
CA ASP A 291 -27.31 -0.66 7.77
C ASP A 291 -28.16 -0.46 6.51
N SER A 292 -27.72 0.42 5.61
CA SER A 292 -28.36 0.67 4.31
C SER A 292 -28.34 -0.54 3.36
N LEU A 293 -27.54 -1.58 3.65
CA LEU A 293 -27.40 -2.77 2.82
C LEU A 293 -28.44 -3.86 3.09
N GLY A 294 -29.16 -3.78 4.22
CA GLY A 294 -30.13 -4.82 4.62
C GLY A 294 -29.53 -6.23 4.62
N GLU A 295 -30.13 -7.15 3.87
CA GLU A 295 -29.68 -8.55 3.77
C GLU A 295 -28.27 -8.70 3.16
N LEU A 296 -27.78 -7.68 2.45
CA LEU A 296 -26.45 -7.66 1.82
C LEU A 296 -25.35 -7.12 2.76
N TYR A 297 -25.62 -6.96 4.06
CA TYR A 297 -24.67 -6.40 5.04
C TYR A 297 -23.27 -7.06 5.01
N LYS A 298 -23.19 -8.36 4.69
CA LYS A 298 -21.90 -9.09 4.58
C LYS A 298 -21.00 -8.55 3.46
N TYR A 299 -21.54 -7.82 2.49
CA TYR A 299 -20.78 -7.25 1.36
C TYR A 299 -20.25 -5.83 1.62
N ALA A 300 -20.51 -5.23 2.80
CA ALA A 300 -20.16 -3.84 3.07
C ALA A 300 -18.67 -3.49 2.83
N ALA A 301 -17.77 -4.40 3.20
CA ALA A 301 -16.34 -4.22 2.95
C ALA A 301 -15.99 -4.26 1.46
N VAL A 302 -16.66 -5.09 0.67
CA VAL A 302 -16.47 -5.19 -0.78
C VAL A 302 -16.99 -3.92 -1.46
N CYS A 303 -18.18 -3.45 -1.07
CA CYS A 303 -18.81 -2.25 -1.62
C CYS A 303 -17.96 -0.97 -1.48
N THR A 304 -17.10 -0.89 -0.46
CA THR A 304 -16.20 0.25 -0.22
C THR A 304 -14.78 0.04 -0.73
N GLY A 305 -14.42 -1.18 -1.16
CA GLY A 305 -13.03 -1.57 -1.43
C GLY A 305 -12.35 -0.76 -2.52
N HIS A 306 -13.05 -0.53 -3.63
CA HIS A 306 -12.55 0.23 -4.77
C HIS A 306 -12.29 1.71 -4.44
N GLU A 307 -13.27 2.37 -3.81
CA GLU A 307 -13.13 3.76 -3.39
C GLU A 307 -12.03 3.91 -2.35
N LEU A 308 -11.93 2.96 -1.40
CA LEU A 308 -10.90 2.99 -0.39
C LEU A 308 -9.50 3.02 -1.01
N LYS A 309 -9.23 2.19 -2.04
CA LYS A 309 -7.96 2.21 -2.79
C LYS A 309 -7.68 3.59 -3.40
N ILE A 310 -8.71 4.31 -3.84
CA ILE A 310 -8.58 5.64 -4.44
C ILE A 310 -8.23 6.68 -3.38
N VAL A 311 -8.97 6.73 -2.26
CA VAL A 311 -8.68 7.66 -1.14
C VAL A 311 -7.28 7.39 -0.57
N ASP A 312 -6.92 6.12 -0.45
CA ASP A 312 -5.62 5.67 0.05
C ASP A 312 -4.44 6.13 -0.83
N LYS A 313 -4.59 6.10 -2.17
CA LYS A 313 -3.63 6.67 -3.12
C LYS A 313 -3.54 8.20 -3.00
N LYS A 314 -4.67 8.88 -2.78
CA LYS A 314 -4.70 10.34 -2.57
C LYS A 314 -4.00 10.73 -1.28
N LEU A 315 -4.16 9.95 -0.21
CA LEU A 315 -3.42 10.13 1.05
C LEU A 315 -1.91 10.07 0.80
N ASP A 316 -1.40 9.10 0.03
CA ASP A 316 0.03 9.01 -0.27
C ASP A 316 0.54 10.25 -1.00
N ALA A 317 -0.22 10.73 -1.99
CA ALA A 317 0.12 11.94 -2.73
C ALA A 317 0.10 13.19 -1.82
N TYR A 318 -0.87 13.28 -0.92
CA TYR A 318 -0.96 14.34 0.09
C TYR A 318 0.24 14.31 1.04
N MET A 319 0.56 13.15 1.62
CA MET A 319 1.70 12.97 2.52
C MET A 319 3.03 13.29 1.85
N ALA A 320 3.20 12.89 0.58
CA ALA A 320 4.38 13.26 -0.21
C ALA A 320 4.49 14.77 -0.47
N GLY A 321 3.37 15.46 -0.66
CA GLY A 321 3.33 16.91 -0.75
C GLY A 321 3.61 17.59 0.59
N LYS A 322 3.00 17.10 1.68
CA LYS A 322 3.18 17.59 3.05
C LYS A 322 4.64 17.50 3.49
N ALA A 323 5.26 16.34 3.32
CA ALA A 323 6.67 16.09 3.63
C ALA A 323 7.62 17.10 2.96
N LYS A 324 7.33 17.51 1.71
CA LYS A 324 8.15 18.48 0.97
C LYS A 324 7.93 19.93 1.38
N ARG A 325 6.70 20.28 1.81
CA ARG A 325 6.33 21.66 2.15
C ARG A 325 6.70 22.02 3.57
N VAL A 326 6.39 21.14 4.51
CA VAL A 326 6.44 21.44 5.95
C VAL A 326 7.07 20.32 6.78
N GLY A 327 7.14 19.09 6.28
CA GLY A 327 7.59 17.90 7.04
C GLY A 327 6.42 16.99 7.43
N VAL A 328 6.68 15.95 8.23
CA VAL A 328 5.66 14.99 8.68
C VAL A 328 5.73 14.78 10.19
N SER A 329 4.63 14.32 10.78
CA SER A 329 4.59 13.85 12.17
C SER A 329 5.21 12.46 12.30
N HIS A 330 5.26 11.92 13.51
CA HIS A 330 5.42 10.48 13.71
C HIS A 330 4.26 9.74 13.02
N LEU A 331 4.49 8.52 12.54
CA LEU A 331 3.48 7.75 11.81
C LEU A 331 3.32 6.36 12.42
N LEU A 332 2.08 5.99 12.73
CA LEU A 332 1.72 4.60 12.98
C LEU A 332 0.94 4.07 11.78
N ILE A 333 1.50 3.11 11.06
CA ILE A 333 0.97 2.61 9.79
C ILE A 333 0.38 1.21 10.02
N ASP A 334 -0.95 1.10 9.91
CA ASP A 334 -1.70 -0.17 9.88
C ASP A 334 -2.41 -0.29 8.52
N ARG A 335 -1.62 -0.61 7.49
CA ARG A 335 -2.08 -0.75 6.11
C ARG A 335 -1.75 -2.13 5.58
N PHE A 336 -2.79 -2.81 5.10
CA PHE A 336 -2.64 -3.99 4.24
C PHE A 336 -2.23 -3.52 2.84
N ARG A 337 -0.92 -3.32 2.63
CA ARG A 337 -0.31 -3.08 1.32
C ARG A 337 1.08 -3.67 1.28
N PHE A 338 1.27 -4.59 0.36
CA PHE A 338 2.56 -5.22 0.07
C PHE A 338 3.06 -4.83 -1.32
N ASP A 339 2.17 -4.35 -2.18
CA ASP A 339 2.48 -3.70 -3.42
C ASP A 339 3.15 -2.34 -3.18
N SER A 340 4.45 -2.26 -3.44
CA SER A 340 5.07 -1.03 -3.87
C SER A 340 4.44 -0.67 -5.22
N PHE A 341 3.34 0.11 -5.24
CA PHE A 341 2.77 0.65 -6.47
C PHE A 341 3.91 1.17 -7.37
N ALA A 342 4.08 0.52 -8.52
CA ALA A 342 4.84 0.85 -9.71
C ALA A 342 5.85 2.02 -9.63
N GLU A 343 7.12 1.68 -9.93
CA GLU A 343 8.09 2.42 -10.76
C GLU A 343 7.80 3.90 -11.06
N LYS A 344 7.79 4.78 -10.04
CA LYS A 344 7.94 6.23 -10.25
C LYS A 344 9.35 6.74 -9.94
N SER A 345 10.18 5.89 -9.36
CA SER A 345 11.61 6.06 -9.23
C SER A 345 12.22 4.67 -9.25
N GLY A 346 13.34 4.46 -9.93
CA GLY A 346 14.03 3.15 -9.95
C GLY A 346 14.61 2.69 -8.59
N LYS A 347 14.12 3.20 -7.45
CA LYS A 347 14.49 2.82 -6.09
C LYS A 347 13.28 2.18 -5.40
N GLU A 348 13.41 0.92 -5.00
CA GLU A 348 12.42 0.21 -4.19
C GLU A 348 12.09 0.99 -2.89
N GLY A 349 10.84 0.92 -2.43
CA GLY A 349 10.40 1.58 -1.19
C GLY A 349 10.13 3.09 -1.27
N SER A 350 10.47 3.76 -2.38
CA SER A 350 10.30 5.22 -2.54
C SER A 350 8.86 5.73 -2.46
N ASN A 351 7.88 4.85 -2.64
CA ASN A 351 6.46 5.16 -2.54
C ASN A 351 5.88 4.85 -1.15
N LEU A 352 6.62 4.15 -0.28
CA LEU A 352 6.17 3.78 1.07
C LEU A 352 6.30 4.94 2.05
N LEU A 353 5.27 5.19 2.86
CA LEU A 353 5.31 6.24 3.89
C LEU A 353 6.46 6.05 4.89
N THR A 354 6.91 4.80 5.09
CA THR A 354 8.09 4.43 5.88
C THR A 354 9.35 5.21 5.51
N ARG A 355 9.48 5.68 4.26
CA ARG A 355 10.66 6.45 3.81
C ARG A 355 10.88 7.75 4.56
N PHE A 356 9.82 8.31 5.16
CA PHE A 356 9.91 9.58 5.89
C PHE A 356 10.52 9.43 7.28
N GLY A 357 10.69 8.19 7.76
CA GLY A 357 11.23 7.93 9.09
C GLY A 357 12.75 8.09 9.11
N SER A 358 13.25 8.66 10.21
CA SER A 358 14.67 8.55 10.61
C SER A 358 14.89 7.28 11.43
N LYS A 359 13.94 6.99 12.34
CA LYS A 359 13.85 5.74 13.09
C LYS A 359 12.58 4.98 12.68
N VAL A 360 12.72 3.71 12.32
CA VAL A 360 11.62 2.90 11.79
C VAL A 360 11.54 1.59 12.55
N PHE A 361 10.34 1.24 12.99
CA PHE A 361 9.99 -0.06 13.53
C PHE A 361 9.09 -0.82 12.56
N MET A 362 9.55 -1.99 12.12
CA MET A 362 8.81 -2.88 11.23
C MET A 362 8.38 -4.14 11.98
N PHE A 363 7.07 -4.32 12.18
CA PHE A 363 6.50 -5.49 12.83
C PHE A 363 5.85 -6.40 11.79
N PHE A 364 6.28 -7.65 11.70
CA PHE A 364 5.79 -8.64 10.75
C PHE A 364 5.00 -9.74 11.45
N MET A 365 3.67 -9.71 11.31
CA MET A 365 2.77 -10.71 11.86
C MET A 365 2.79 -11.98 11.01
N ILE A 366 3.17 -13.09 11.64
CA ILE A 366 3.10 -14.44 11.11
C ILE A 366 1.89 -15.11 11.77
N THR A 367 0.82 -15.28 11.01
CA THR A 367 -0.41 -15.92 11.46
C THR A 367 -0.74 -17.07 10.53
N PRO A 368 -1.07 -18.26 11.04
CA PRO A 368 -1.54 -19.37 10.21
C PRO A 368 -2.72 -18.95 9.33
N PRO A 369 -2.72 -19.28 8.02
CA PRO A 369 -3.78 -18.85 7.11
C PRO A 369 -5.20 -19.26 7.51
N HIS A 370 -5.39 -20.46 8.07
CA HIS A 370 -6.71 -20.90 8.54
C HIS A 370 -7.22 -20.05 9.73
N ASP A 371 -6.36 -19.70 10.70
CA ASP A 371 -6.72 -18.81 11.80
C ASP A 371 -7.21 -17.45 11.31
N THR A 372 -6.63 -16.92 10.21
CA THR A 372 -7.10 -15.65 9.66
C THR A 372 -8.52 -15.73 9.10
N VAL A 373 -8.95 -16.90 8.61
CA VAL A 373 -10.31 -17.13 8.13
C VAL A 373 -11.28 -17.18 9.31
N GLU A 374 -10.96 -17.96 10.33
CA GLU A 374 -11.79 -18.09 11.55
C GLU A 374 -11.93 -16.75 12.27
N ARG A 375 -10.82 -16.05 12.52
CA ARG A 375 -10.82 -14.73 13.17
C ARG A 375 -11.58 -13.68 12.35
N ALA A 376 -11.52 -13.74 11.03
CA ALA A 376 -12.29 -12.83 10.18
C ALA A 376 -13.79 -13.11 10.27
N TRP A 377 -14.19 -14.37 10.39
CA TRP A 377 -15.58 -14.76 10.60
C TRP A 377 -16.11 -14.25 11.94
N GLU A 378 -15.41 -14.52 13.04
CA GLU A 378 -15.78 -14.04 14.38
C GLU A 378 -15.90 -12.51 14.42
N ARG A 379 -14.98 -11.81 13.77
CA ARG A 379 -15.04 -10.36 13.64
C ARG A 379 -16.23 -9.90 12.80
N GLY A 380 -16.58 -10.65 11.75
CA GLY A 380 -17.79 -10.43 10.97
C GLY A 380 -19.04 -10.44 11.84
N GLU A 381 -19.17 -11.44 12.70
CA GLU A 381 -20.27 -11.58 13.65
C GLU A 381 -20.30 -10.44 14.68
N GLN A 382 -19.13 -10.02 15.20
CA GLN A 382 -19.06 -8.97 16.23
C GLN A 382 -19.35 -7.55 15.73
N VAL A 383 -18.77 -7.16 14.58
CA VAL A 383 -18.77 -5.74 14.13
C VAL A 383 -19.29 -5.53 12.71
N GLY A 384 -19.86 -6.57 12.09
CA GLY A 384 -20.45 -6.55 10.75
C GLY A 384 -19.42 -6.53 9.62
N ARG A 385 -18.15 -6.83 9.88
CA ARG A 385 -17.06 -6.72 8.91
C ARG A 385 -16.66 -8.08 8.34
N TYR A 386 -17.51 -8.61 7.46
CA TYR A 386 -17.25 -9.87 6.75
C TYR A 386 -16.26 -9.65 5.60
N LYS A 387 -15.56 -10.74 5.25
CA LYS A 387 -14.68 -10.81 4.08
C LYS A 387 -14.78 -12.20 3.47
N ALA A 388 -14.69 -12.28 2.15
CA ALA A 388 -14.71 -13.57 1.46
C ALA A 388 -13.45 -14.39 1.80
N VAL A 389 -13.60 -15.71 1.82
CA VAL A 389 -12.53 -16.64 2.24
C VAL A 389 -11.38 -16.63 1.24
N ASP A 390 -11.69 -16.68 -0.05
CA ASP A 390 -10.74 -16.53 -1.15
C ASP A 390 -9.96 -15.22 -1.04
N ASP A 391 -10.63 -14.09 -0.79
CA ASP A 391 -9.97 -12.80 -0.56
C ASP A 391 -9.05 -12.83 0.69
N LEU A 392 -9.40 -13.57 1.74
CA LEU A 392 -8.58 -13.68 2.95
C LEU A 392 -7.32 -14.51 2.67
N LEU A 393 -7.46 -15.64 1.99
CA LEU A 393 -6.34 -16.51 1.63
C LEU A 393 -5.43 -15.83 0.59
N ASP A 394 -5.99 -15.14 -0.40
CA ASP A 394 -5.23 -14.34 -1.36
C ASP A 394 -4.41 -13.25 -0.65
N HIS A 395 -5.03 -12.54 0.30
CA HIS A 395 -4.31 -11.55 1.13
C HIS A 395 -3.19 -12.18 1.99
N ASN A 396 -3.33 -13.44 2.40
CA ASN A 396 -2.24 -14.15 3.08
C ASN A 396 -1.09 -14.41 2.13
N VAL A 397 -1.37 -14.97 0.94
CA VAL A 397 -0.36 -15.21 -0.10
C VAL A 397 0.37 -13.92 -0.45
N GLU A 398 -0.36 -12.83 -0.69
CA GLU A 398 0.20 -11.52 -0.98
C GLU A 398 1.10 -11.03 0.16
N ALA A 399 0.63 -11.13 1.41
CA ALA A 399 1.41 -10.71 2.57
C ALA A 399 2.72 -11.47 2.68
N PHE A 400 2.68 -12.80 2.69
CA PHE A 400 3.89 -13.62 2.87
C PHE A 400 4.83 -13.58 1.68
N THR A 401 4.33 -13.28 0.47
CA THR A 401 5.16 -12.97 -0.69
C THR A 401 5.87 -11.62 -0.52
N GLY A 402 5.14 -10.59 -0.08
CA GLY A 402 5.67 -9.23 0.04
C GLY A 402 6.54 -8.96 1.27
N ILE A 403 6.42 -9.75 2.35
CA ILE A 403 7.24 -9.60 3.57
C ILE A 403 8.72 -9.58 3.22
N SER A 404 9.18 -10.50 2.36
CA SER A 404 10.59 -10.60 1.98
C SER A 404 11.10 -9.29 1.34
N GLN A 405 10.38 -8.79 0.34
CA GLN A 405 10.77 -7.57 -0.36
C GLN A 405 10.81 -6.38 0.60
N ILE A 406 9.74 -6.15 1.36
CA ILE A 406 9.66 -5.02 2.30
C ILE A 406 10.72 -5.12 3.39
N PHE A 407 10.92 -6.31 3.95
CA PHE A 407 11.92 -6.53 4.99
C PHE A 407 13.31 -6.14 4.50
N PHE A 408 13.76 -6.69 3.37
CA PHE A 408 15.10 -6.40 2.87
C PHE A 408 15.27 -4.99 2.30
N THR A 409 14.20 -4.33 1.83
CA THR A 409 14.25 -2.91 1.46
C THR A 409 14.70 -2.06 2.65
N TRP A 410 14.22 -2.36 3.86
CA TRP A 410 14.51 -1.56 5.06
C TRP A 410 15.68 -2.10 5.88
N ALA A 411 15.77 -3.41 6.09
CA ALA A 411 16.83 -4.01 6.91
C ALA A 411 18.25 -3.74 6.36
N LEU A 412 18.37 -3.45 5.06
CA LEU A 412 19.63 -3.11 4.38
C LEU A 412 19.81 -1.60 4.14
N ASP A 413 18.86 -0.76 4.59
CA ASP A 413 19.01 0.68 4.52
C ASP A 413 20.07 1.14 5.53
N GLN A 414 21.08 1.85 5.06
CA GLN A 414 22.21 2.33 5.88
C GLN A 414 22.04 3.79 6.33
N ASP A 415 21.04 4.49 5.79
CA ASP A 415 20.79 5.90 6.06
C ASP A 415 19.80 6.10 7.23
N LYS A 416 19.28 5.02 7.80
CA LYS A 416 18.18 5.02 8.77
C LYS A 416 18.43 4.04 9.91
N ASP A 417 17.90 4.37 11.07
CA ASP A 417 17.82 3.48 12.22
C ASP A 417 16.59 2.56 12.05
N ILE A 418 16.82 1.29 11.71
CA ILE A 418 15.77 0.34 11.34
C ILE A 418 15.74 -0.82 12.32
N HIS A 419 14.65 -0.90 13.08
CA HIS A 419 14.31 -1.99 13.98
C HIS A 419 13.24 -2.86 13.33
N TYR A 420 13.36 -4.18 13.48
CA TYR A 420 12.35 -5.11 12.99
C TYR A 420 12.12 -6.27 13.93
N GLU A 421 10.90 -6.78 13.90
CA GLU A 421 10.48 -7.92 14.67
C GLU A 421 9.45 -8.75 13.90
N PHE A 422 9.65 -10.07 13.91
CA PHE A 422 8.71 -11.06 13.41
C PHE A 422 7.96 -11.64 14.60
N LEU A 423 6.64 -11.71 14.48
CA LEU A 423 5.73 -12.02 15.58
C LEU A 423 4.87 -13.21 15.20
N ASP A 424 4.97 -14.29 15.96
CA ASP A 424 4.09 -15.45 15.87
C ASP A 424 2.79 -15.17 16.62
N ASN A 425 1.70 -15.13 15.86
CA ASN A 425 0.37 -14.84 16.38
C ASN A 425 -0.56 -16.06 16.32
N SER A 426 0.01 -17.28 16.40
CA SER A 426 -0.72 -18.53 16.65
C SER A 426 -1.09 -18.73 18.13
N VAL A 427 -1.29 -17.63 18.86
CA VAL A 427 -1.70 -17.61 20.27
C VAL A 427 -3.20 -17.34 20.40
N ASP A 428 -3.76 -17.63 21.56
CA ASP A 428 -5.17 -17.38 21.88
C ASP A 428 -5.49 -15.87 21.85
N LEU A 429 -6.77 -15.55 21.61
CA LEU A 429 -7.23 -14.16 21.58
C LEU A 429 -7.00 -13.49 22.94
N GLY A 430 -6.28 -12.37 22.94
CA GLY A 430 -5.95 -11.61 24.14
C GLY A 430 -4.55 -11.90 24.68
N GLU A 431 -3.93 -13.01 24.26
CA GLU A 431 -2.54 -13.31 24.56
C GLU A 431 -1.60 -12.47 23.70
N ARG A 432 -0.40 -12.24 24.22
CA ARG A 432 0.64 -11.49 23.54
C ARG A 432 1.32 -12.39 22.50
N PRO A 433 1.55 -11.91 21.26
CA PRO A 433 2.27 -12.71 20.26
C PRO A 433 3.71 -12.96 20.69
N ARG A 434 4.30 -14.04 20.18
CA ARG A 434 5.67 -14.46 20.52
C ARG A 434 6.68 -13.89 19.54
N THR A 435 7.82 -13.42 20.02
CA THR A 435 8.91 -12.94 19.17
C THR A 435 9.57 -14.12 18.46
N VAL A 436 9.42 -14.20 17.14
CA VAL A 436 10.03 -15.21 16.26
C VAL A 436 11.47 -14.86 15.95
N ALA A 437 11.69 -13.60 15.61
CA ALA A 437 13.00 -13.05 15.29
C ALA A 437 12.95 -11.53 15.48
N TYR A 438 14.08 -10.92 15.78
CA TYR A 438 14.19 -9.48 15.90
C TYR A 438 15.59 -9.01 15.52
N GLY A 439 15.74 -7.72 15.25
CA GLY A 439 17.04 -7.15 14.98
C GLY A 439 17.01 -5.70 14.55
N GLU A 440 18.19 -5.23 14.23
CA GLU A 440 18.49 -3.86 13.84
C GLU A 440 19.50 -3.90 12.69
N ASN A 441 19.34 -3.01 11.70
CA ASN A 441 20.26 -2.75 10.58
C ASN A 441 21.26 -3.88 10.25
N GLY A 442 20.87 -4.80 9.35
CA GLY A 442 21.75 -5.87 8.90
C GLY A 442 22.03 -6.99 9.91
N SER A 443 21.49 -6.93 11.13
CA SER A 443 21.64 -7.96 12.17
C SER A 443 20.30 -8.61 12.52
N LEU A 444 20.23 -9.93 12.63
CA LEU A 444 19.00 -10.67 12.91
C LEU A 444 19.24 -11.80 13.91
N CYS A 445 18.49 -11.77 15.03
CA CYS A 445 18.42 -12.85 15.99
C CYS A 445 17.14 -13.66 15.75
N ILE A 446 17.27 -14.97 15.50
CA ILE A 446 16.18 -15.90 15.21
C ILE A 446 15.96 -16.80 16.42
N LEU A 447 14.75 -16.75 16.98
CA LEU A 447 14.30 -17.53 18.13
C LEU A 447 13.43 -18.73 17.71
N CYS A 448 12.74 -18.65 16.57
CA CYS A 448 11.89 -19.73 16.06
C CYS A 448 12.11 -19.99 14.57
N VAL A 449 12.92 -21.01 14.26
CA VAL A 449 13.23 -21.39 12.87
C VAL A 449 12.00 -21.86 12.10
N LYS A 450 11.07 -22.56 12.75
CA LYS A 450 9.81 -23.00 12.13
C LYS A 450 9.02 -21.83 11.56
N CYS A 451 8.81 -20.77 12.35
CA CYS A 451 8.04 -19.62 11.91
C CYS A 451 8.73 -18.86 10.76
N MET A 452 10.07 -18.83 10.72
CA MET A 452 10.81 -18.28 9.58
C MET A 452 10.59 -19.10 8.29
N ILE A 453 10.48 -20.43 8.40
CA ILE A 453 10.11 -21.33 7.29
C ILE A 453 8.65 -21.13 6.88
N ASP A 454 7.76 -20.86 7.84
CA ASP A 454 6.34 -20.68 7.57
C ASP A 454 6.05 -19.47 6.67
N ILE A 455 6.92 -18.46 6.63
CA ILE A 455 6.85 -17.35 5.66
C ILE A 455 6.86 -17.87 4.21
N ASP A 456 7.65 -18.89 3.91
CA ASP A 456 7.67 -19.51 2.57
C ASP A 456 6.57 -20.55 2.37
N ARG A 457 6.07 -21.17 3.45
CA ARG A 457 4.94 -22.10 3.36
C ARG A 457 3.64 -21.35 3.03
N TYR A 458 3.41 -20.24 3.72
CA TYR A 458 2.12 -19.54 3.66
C TYR A 458 1.90 -18.76 2.36
N ARG A 459 2.92 -18.56 1.52
CA ARG A 459 2.74 -18.09 0.13
C ARG A 459 2.21 -19.17 -0.83
N LYS A 460 2.16 -20.44 -0.41
CA LYS A 460 1.77 -21.59 -1.26
C LYS A 460 0.38 -22.13 -0.94
N ILE A 461 -0.37 -21.45 -0.06
CA ILE A 461 -1.71 -21.91 0.31
C ILE A 461 -2.67 -21.87 -0.87
N ASN A 462 -3.64 -22.78 -0.85
CA ASN A 462 -4.68 -22.88 -1.85
C ASN A 462 -5.78 -21.85 -1.60
N ILE A 463 -5.82 -20.79 -2.41
CA ILE A 463 -6.84 -19.73 -2.31
C ILE A 463 -8.25 -20.23 -2.68
N ASN A 464 -8.34 -21.35 -3.40
CA ASN A 464 -9.61 -21.97 -3.81
C ASN A 464 -10.02 -23.10 -2.86
N ALA A 465 -9.51 -23.11 -1.62
CA ALA A 465 -9.85 -24.12 -0.63
C ALA A 465 -11.35 -24.06 -0.29
N ASP A 466 -11.99 -25.23 -0.34
CA ASP A 466 -13.38 -25.47 0.01
C ASP A 466 -13.56 -26.06 1.42
N SER A 467 -12.45 -26.37 2.10
CA SER A 467 -12.41 -26.94 3.44
C SER A 467 -11.12 -26.56 4.15
N ALA A 468 -11.10 -26.60 5.49
CA ALA A 468 -9.89 -26.31 6.27
C ALA A 468 -8.73 -27.24 5.90
N SER A 469 -9.01 -28.51 5.60
CA SER A 469 -8.01 -29.49 5.17
C SER A 469 -7.39 -29.21 3.79
N SER A 470 -8.08 -28.44 2.93
CA SER A 470 -7.60 -28.12 1.58
C SER A 470 -6.87 -26.78 1.48
N VAL A 471 -6.72 -26.04 2.60
CA VAL A 471 -5.99 -24.76 2.66
C VAL A 471 -4.50 -24.95 2.37
N TYR A 472 -3.90 -26.00 2.93
CA TYR A 472 -2.48 -26.29 2.73
C TYR A 472 -2.28 -27.27 1.57
N PRO A 473 -1.21 -27.08 0.76
CA PRO A 473 -0.85 -28.05 -0.27
C PRO A 473 -0.27 -29.32 0.37
N SER A 474 0.29 -30.22 -0.46
CA SER A 474 0.78 -31.51 0.02
C SER A 474 1.86 -31.38 1.10
N ALA A 475 1.96 -32.38 2.00
CA ALA A 475 2.98 -32.42 3.04
C ALA A 475 4.41 -32.30 2.48
N ARG A 476 4.65 -32.82 1.28
CA ARG A 476 5.94 -32.70 0.57
C ARG A 476 6.25 -31.26 0.19
N GLU A 477 5.26 -30.50 -0.28
CA GLU A 477 5.45 -29.07 -0.63
C GLU A 477 5.62 -28.19 0.61
N MET A 478 5.06 -28.62 1.74
CA MET A 478 5.21 -27.99 3.06
C MET A 478 6.44 -28.48 3.82
N ALA A 479 7.23 -29.42 3.29
CA ALA A 479 8.42 -29.92 3.96
C ALA A 479 9.47 -28.81 4.16
N PRO A 480 10.21 -28.78 5.28
CA PRO A 480 11.16 -27.71 5.60
C PRO A 480 12.13 -27.39 4.45
N GLU A 481 12.73 -28.40 3.84
CA GLU A 481 13.73 -28.27 2.76
C GLU A 481 13.22 -27.58 1.49
N MET A 482 11.89 -27.55 1.27
CA MET A 482 11.25 -26.87 0.15
C MET A 482 10.85 -25.42 0.46
N ASN A 483 11.11 -24.94 1.69
CA ASN A 483 10.60 -23.68 2.25
C ASN A 483 11.70 -22.89 3.01
N LEU A 484 12.95 -22.96 2.52
CA LEU A 484 14.10 -22.26 3.14
C LEU A 484 14.50 -20.96 2.43
N ALA A 485 13.80 -20.53 1.39
CA ALA A 485 14.23 -19.42 0.54
C ALA A 485 14.33 -18.10 1.30
N PHE A 486 13.38 -17.78 2.17
CA PHE A 486 13.42 -16.57 2.99
C PHE A 486 14.57 -16.61 4.02
N LEU A 487 14.72 -17.74 4.72
CA LEU A 487 15.80 -17.93 5.70
C LEU A 487 17.18 -17.87 5.03
N LYS A 488 17.32 -18.49 3.86
CA LYS A 488 18.51 -18.42 3.02
C LYS A 488 18.83 -16.98 2.64
N ALA A 489 17.84 -16.21 2.19
CA ALA A 489 18.02 -14.80 1.86
C ALA A 489 18.46 -13.97 3.07
N CYS A 490 17.98 -14.28 4.28
CA CYS A 490 18.45 -13.62 5.50
C CYS A 490 19.95 -13.89 5.72
N ILE A 491 20.37 -15.14 5.60
CA ILE A 491 21.76 -15.58 5.75
C ILE A 491 22.68 -14.92 4.71
N GLU A 492 22.26 -14.87 3.44
CA GLU A 492 23.08 -14.38 2.34
C GLU A 492 23.19 -12.85 2.30
N ARG A 493 22.16 -12.13 2.77
CA ARG A 493 22.06 -10.67 2.59
C ARG A 493 22.36 -9.88 3.85
N LEU A 494 22.08 -10.42 5.03
CA LEU A 494 22.32 -9.74 6.30
C LEU A 494 23.76 -9.99 6.74
N GLU A 495 24.34 -8.99 7.42
CA GLU A 495 25.71 -9.07 7.89
C GLU A 495 25.84 -10.06 9.04
N ASN A 496 24.88 -10.06 9.98
CA ASN A 496 24.92 -10.93 11.15
C ASN A 496 23.58 -11.67 11.29
N VAL A 497 23.63 -13.00 11.36
CA VAL A 497 22.47 -13.84 11.67
C VAL A 497 22.82 -14.79 12.81
N GLU A 498 22.04 -14.72 13.89
CA GLU A 498 22.20 -15.58 15.07
C GLU A 498 20.97 -16.45 15.26
N PHE A 499 21.19 -17.74 15.49
CA PHE A 499 20.16 -18.67 15.93
C PHE A 499 20.30 -18.83 17.44
N VAL A 500 19.24 -18.55 18.18
CA VAL A 500 19.27 -18.46 19.64
C VAL A 500 18.20 -19.36 20.23
N ASN A 501 18.58 -20.13 21.26
CA ASN A 501 17.62 -20.90 22.03
C ASN A 501 16.75 -19.93 22.84
N ALA A 502 15.45 -19.89 22.55
CA ALA A 502 14.56 -18.90 23.14
C ALA A 502 14.40 -19.03 24.67
N LYS A 503 14.56 -20.24 25.23
CA LYS A 503 14.38 -20.52 26.66
C LYS A 503 15.57 -20.06 27.48
N ASN A 504 16.78 -20.45 27.05
CA ASN A 504 18.00 -20.21 27.81
C ASN A 504 18.82 -19.01 27.27
N ARG A 505 18.40 -18.43 26.15
CA ARG A 505 18.97 -17.27 25.45
C ARG A 505 20.40 -17.45 24.95
N LYS A 506 20.87 -18.69 24.87
CA LYS A 506 22.21 -19.00 24.37
C LYS A 506 22.23 -19.04 22.85
N VAL A 507 23.29 -18.51 22.28
CA VAL A 507 23.55 -18.59 20.83
C VAL A 507 23.91 -20.03 20.45
N ALA A 508 23.10 -20.62 19.57
CA ALA A 508 23.29 -21.95 19.02
C ALA A 508 24.14 -21.94 17.74
N ALA A 509 23.98 -20.91 16.90
CA ALA A 509 24.80 -20.72 15.71
C ALA A 509 24.93 -19.24 15.35
N ARG A 510 26.09 -18.85 14.85
CA ARG A 510 26.39 -17.48 14.40
C ARG A 510 26.90 -17.51 12.97
N ILE A 511 26.25 -16.74 12.12
CA ILE A 511 26.61 -16.55 10.72
C ILE A 511 26.99 -15.09 10.53
N ARG A 512 28.11 -14.86 9.85
CA ARG A 512 28.57 -13.53 9.46
C ARG A 512 28.80 -13.49 7.96
N SER A 513 28.13 -12.56 7.29
CA SER A 513 28.21 -12.36 5.84
C SER A 513 28.03 -13.66 5.03
N GLY A 514 27.04 -14.47 5.42
CA GLY A 514 26.75 -15.76 4.79
C GLY A 514 27.63 -16.93 5.24
N GLU A 515 28.67 -16.72 6.04
CA GLU A 515 29.56 -17.79 6.51
C GLU A 515 29.27 -18.19 7.96
N LEU A 516 29.18 -19.49 8.23
CA LEU A 516 29.02 -20.02 9.58
C LEU A 516 30.32 -19.88 10.38
N VAL A 517 30.29 -19.03 11.41
CA VAL A 517 31.45 -18.71 12.26
C VAL A 517 31.46 -19.55 13.53
N GLU A 518 30.28 -19.81 14.11
CA GLU A 518 30.12 -20.56 15.35
C GLU A 518 28.92 -21.50 15.25
N LEU A 519 29.06 -22.72 15.77
CA LEU A 519 27.99 -23.71 15.86
C LEU A 519 28.15 -24.52 17.15
N ARG A 520 27.10 -24.55 17.96
CA ARG A 520 26.98 -25.34 19.19
C ARG A 520 25.83 -26.33 19.01
N MET A 521 26.17 -27.58 18.72
CA MET A 521 25.17 -28.58 18.31
C MET A 521 24.12 -28.85 19.39
N MET A 522 24.53 -28.95 20.66
CA MET A 522 23.58 -29.17 21.76
C MET A 522 22.56 -28.03 21.89
N GLU A 523 23.03 -26.78 21.82
CA GLU A 523 22.13 -25.62 21.90
C GLU A 523 21.22 -25.52 20.66
N LEU A 524 21.71 -25.94 19.49
CA LEU A 524 20.90 -26.00 18.27
C LEU A 524 19.82 -27.07 18.35
N GLU A 525 20.12 -28.24 18.92
CA GLU A 525 19.15 -29.32 19.14
C GLU A 525 18.03 -28.90 20.10
N GLU A 526 18.37 -28.15 21.15
CA GLU A 526 17.37 -27.58 22.06
C GLU A 526 16.56 -26.43 21.42
N ALA A 527 17.21 -25.56 20.65
CA ALA A 527 16.56 -24.43 19.96
C ALA A 527 15.63 -24.89 18.82
N VAL A 528 15.99 -25.99 18.15
CA VAL A 528 15.27 -26.54 16.99
C VAL A 528 14.99 -28.02 17.23
N PRO A 529 14.01 -28.37 18.08
CA PRO A 529 13.76 -29.76 18.47
C PRO A 529 13.26 -30.63 17.31
N ASP A 530 12.51 -30.05 16.37
CA ASP A 530 12.04 -30.73 15.16
C ASP A 530 13.23 -31.17 14.28
N VAL A 531 13.34 -32.48 14.06
CA VAL A 531 14.48 -33.10 13.37
C VAL A 531 14.54 -32.67 11.91
N ASP A 532 13.42 -32.62 11.21
CA ASP A 532 13.37 -32.30 9.78
C ASP A 532 13.77 -30.84 9.56
N ILE A 533 13.28 -29.93 10.42
CA ILE A 533 13.65 -28.51 10.39
C ILE A 533 15.15 -28.35 10.69
N ARG A 534 15.66 -29.05 11.71
CA ARG A 534 17.08 -28.97 12.10
C ARG A 534 18.00 -29.49 11.01
N GLU A 535 17.66 -30.61 10.37
CA GLU A 535 18.43 -31.14 9.23
C GLU A 535 18.41 -30.20 8.03
N ALA A 536 17.25 -29.62 7.70
CA ALA A 536 17.11 -28.65 6.63
C ALA A 536 17.97 -27.39 6.91
N LEU A 537 17.97 -26.91 8.15
CA LEU A 537 18.82 -25.79 8.58
C LEU A 537 20.31 -26.14 8.49
N LEU A 538 20.74 -27.30 8.97
CA LEU A 538 22.14 -27.74 8.91
C LEU A 538 22.64 -27.85 7.46
N LYS A 539 21.80 -28.35 6.55
CA LYS A 539 22.10 -28.37 5.10
C LYS A 539 22.28 -26.95 4.55
N LEU A 540 21.46 -26.01 4.99
CA LEU A 540 21.53 -24.61 4.56
C LEU A 540 22.82 -23.91 5.02
N ILE A 541 23.16 -24.02 6.30
CA ILE A 541 24.30 -23.30 6.90
C ILE A 541 25.66 -24.00 6.65
N SER A 542 25.65 -25.21 6.08
CA SER A 542 26.83 -25.95 5.59
C SER A 542 28.00 -26.00 6.59
N PRO A 543 27.89 -26.77 7.70
CA PRO A 543 28.83 -26.76 8.82
C PRO A 543 30.22 -27.36 8.55
N ALA A 544 30.52 -27.74 7.31
CA ALA A 544 31.81 -28.30 6.92
C ALA A 544 32.98 -27.29 7.05
N LYS A 545 32.72 -25.98 7.16
CA LYS A 545 33.72 -24.93 7.33
C LYS A 545 33.79 -24.30 8.74
N ALA A 546 32.90 -24.67 9.66
CA ALA A 546 32.82 -24.02 10.96
C ALA A 546 33.81 -24.60 11.98
N ARG A 547 34.31 -23.76 12.90
CA ARG A 547 35.01 -24.21 14.10
C ARG A 547 34.04 -25.08 14.92
N ARG A 548 34.32 -26.37 15.05
CA ARG A 548 33.55 -27.31 15.87
C ARG A 548 34.06 -27.30 17.31
N ASP A 549 33.14 -27.25 18.27
CA ASP A 549 33.11 -27.53 19.72
C ASP A 549 34.39 -27.72 20.60
N THR A 550 35.62 -27.58 20.11
CA THR A 550 36.82 -27.86 20.91
C THR A 550 37.60 -26.63 21.35
N ASP A 551 37.09 -25.40 21.18
CA ASP A 551 37.88 -24.19 21.52
C ASP A 551 37.03 -22.93 21.82
N ILE A 552 35.90 -23.05 22.55
CA ILE A 552 35.00 -21.90 22.78
C ILE A 552 34.63 -21.72 24.26
N SER A 553 34.74 -20.47 24.73
CA SER A 553 34.27 -19.95 26.01
C SER A 553 32.77 -20.21 26.26
N MET A 554 32.32 -19.92 27.50
CA MET A 554 30.91 -19.93 27.91
C MET A 554 30.00 -19.29 26.84
N PRO A 555 28.80 -19.85 26.59
CA PRO A 555 27.89 -19.37 25.54
C PRO A 555 27.46 -17.92 25.80
N ASP A 556 27.49 -17.09 24.76
CA ASP A 556 26.95 -15.74 24.79
C ASP A 556 25.46 -15.80 25.11
N ILE A 557 25.03 -15.04 26.12
CA ILE A 557 23.62 -14.89 26.50
C ILE A 557 23.11 -13.59 25.89
N VAL A 558 22.10 -13.70 25.04
CA VAL A 558 21.49 -12.52 24.41
C VAL A 558 20.55 -11.83 25.40
N ASP A 559 20.77 -10.53 25.62
CA ASP A 559 19.92 -9.70 26.47
C ASP A 559 18.70 -9.18 25.71
N ILE A 560 17.65 -9.99 25.66
CA ILE A 560 16.37 -9.63 25.04
C ILE A 560 15.70 -8.46 25.78
N SER A 561 16.08 -8.13 27.03
CA SER A 561 15.50 -6.97 27.72
C SER A 561 15.95 -5.63 27.12
N ARG A 562 17.04 -5.64 26.34
CA ARG A 562 17.53 -4.49 25.57
C ARG A 562 16.90 -4.40 24.18
N SER A 563 16.21 -5.43 23.71
CA SER A 563 15.57 -5.36 22.39
C SER A 563 14.29 -4.52 22.47
N GLU A 564 14.11 -3.61 21.51
CA GLU A 564 12.92 -2.76 21.36
C GLU A 564 11.72 -3.56 20.80
N THR A 565 11.51 -4.78 21.32
CA THR A 565 10.49 -5.74 20.87
C THR A 565 9.13 -5.54 21.52
N LEU A 566 8.10 -6.01 20.81
CA LEU A 566 6.70 -6.05 21.22
C LEU A 566 6.24 -7.43 21.65
N GLY A 567 6.85 -8.53 21.20
CA GLY A 567 6.42 -9.88 21.56
C GLY A 567 6.96 -10.37 22.90
N ASP A 568 6.45 -11.50 23.36
CA ASP A 568 7.04 -12.27 24.46
C ASP A 568 8.06 -13.29 23.93
N CYS A 569 9.06 -13.64 24.75
CA CYS A 569 9.94 -14.75 24.43
C CYS A 569 9.21 -16.10 24.58
N TYR A 570 9.60 -17.10 23.80
CA TYR A 570 9.13 -18.47 24.02
C TYR A 570 9.67 -18.95 25.39
N GLY A 571 8.76 -19.31 26.30
CA GLY A 571 9.06 -19.83 27.64
C GLY A 571 9.51 -21.28 27.67
#